data_AF-A0A9R1PMR7-F1
#
_entry.id   AF-A0A9R1PMR7-F1
#
_cell.length_a   1.000
_cell.length_b   1.000
_cell.length_c   1.000
_cell.angle_alpha   90.00
_cell.angle_beta   90.00
_cell.angle_gamma   90.00
#
_symmetry.space_group_name_H-M   'P 1'
#
loop_
_entity.id
_entity.type
_entity.pdbx_description
1 polymer ?
#
loop_
_entity_poly.entity_id
_entity_poly.type
_entity_poly.pdbx_seq_one_letter_code
_entity_poly.pdbx_strand_id
1 'polypeptide(L)'
;MNPTDAFRKEQRRKELKRNKKERKKVREVGILKKDPDAIKDQIEKLEKMKADGALDKARKHKKRQLEDTYNLVVKKRKEYEEKMKEKGEQPVMFILDHQRDGLQQTKTTELKTLCLRILFTITQP
;
A
#
# COMPACT_ATOMS: atom_id res chain seq x y z
N MET A 1 41.54 -10.88 -8.75
CA MET A 1 40.08 -11.12 -8.77
C MET A 1 39.80 -12.27 -9.74
N ASN A 2 38.92 -13.21 -9.40
CA ASN A 2 38.57 -14.32 -10.29
C ASN A 2 37.54 -13.83 -11.35
N PRO A 3 37.79 -14.03 -12.66
CA PRO A 3 36.92 -13.55 -13.74
C PRO A 3 35.46 -14.06 -13.64
N THR A 4 35.23 -15.24 -13.06
CA THR A 4 33.87 -15.78 -12.81
C THR A 4 33.12 -15.03 -11.71
N ASP A 5 33.84 -14.47 -10.73
CA ASP A 5 33.25 -13.72 -9.61
C ASP A 5 32.81 -12.31 -10.04
N ALA A 6 33.48 -11.73 -11.05
CA ALA A 6 33.05 -10.48 -11.67
C ALA A 6 31.69 -10.63 -12.37
N PHE A 7 31.48 -11.70 -13.13
CA PHE A 7 30.22 -11.98 -13.84
C PHE A 7 29.05 -12.22 -12.87
N ARG A 8 29.26 -13.01 -11.80
CA ARG A 8 28.23 -13.24 -10.75
C ARG A 8 27.86 -11.95 -10.02
N LYS A 9 28.85 -11.12 -9.69
CA LYS A 9 28.61 -9.81 -9.05
C LYS A 9 27.85 -8.87 -9.99
N GLU A 10 28.11 -8.90 -11.28
CA GLU A 10 27.40 -8.10 -12.26
C GLU A 10 25.94 -8.53 -12.43
N GLN A 11 25.68 -9.84 -12.53
CA GLN A 11 24.32 -10.38 -12.57
C GLN A 11 23.53 -10.01 -11.30
N ARG A 12 24.13 -10.20 -10.12
CA ARG A 12 23.52 -9.80 -8.84
C ARG A 12 23.26 -8.30 -8.78
N ARG A 13 24.16 -7.46 -9.28
CA ARG A 13 23.93 -6.00 -9.36
C ARG A 13 22.76 -5.64 -10.28
N LYS A 14 22.62 -6.31 -11.43
CA LYS A 14 21.51 -6.10 -12.38
C LYS A 14 20.18 -6.53 -11.75
N GLU A 15 20.14 -7.69 -11.10
CA GLU A 15 18.97 -8.19 -10.39
C GLU A 15 18.57 -7.31 -9.20
N LEU A 16 19.55 -6.86 -8.40
CA LEU A 16 19.31 -5.97 -7.27
C LEU A 16 18.78 -4.60 -7.74
N LYS A 17 19.25 -4.11 -8.90
CA LYS A 17 18.72 -2.90 -9.55
C LYS A 17 17.27 -3.10 -10.01
N ARG A 18 16.91 -4.25 -10.59
CA ARG A 18 15.53 -4.58 -10.98
C ARG A 18 14.61 -4.62 -9.75
N ASN A 19 14.99 -5.36 -8.71
CA ASN A 19 14.27 -5.43 -7.43
C ASN A 19 14.14 -4.08 -6.73
N LYS A 20 15.13 -3.18 -6.85
CA LYS A 20 15.01 -1.80 -6.32
C LYS A 20 13.99 -0.98 -7.10
N LYS A 21 13.94 -1.10 -8.43
CA LYS A 21 12.95 -0.40 -9.27
C LYS A 21 11.53 -0.90 -8.99
N GLU A 22 11.34 -2.21 -8.89
CA GLU A 22 10.05 -2.82 -8.56
C GLU A 22 9.55 -2.37 -7.17
N ARG A 23 10.40 -2.42 -6.15
CA ARG A 23 10.04 -1.90 -4.81
C ARG A 23 9.72 -0.42 -4.80
N LYS A 24 10.26 0.38 -5.72
CA LYS A 24 9.89 1.79 -5.86
C LYS A 24 8.49 1.92 -6.46
N LYS A 25 8.18 1.18 -7.53
CA LYS A 25 6.85 1.14 -8.15
C LYS A 25 5.77 0.66 -7.17
N VAL A 26 6.03 -0.44 -6.44
CA VAL A 26 5.11 -0.96 -5.42
C VAL A 26 4.85 0.08 -4.32
N ARG A 27 5.89 0.79 -3.87
CA ARG A 27 5.73 1.88 -2.89
C ARG A 27 4.91 3.05 -3.45
N GLU A 28 5.12 3.42 -4.70
CA GLU A 28 4.35 4.49 -5.36
C GLU A 28 2.87 4.11 -5.51
N VAL A 29 2.57 2.89 -5.96
CA VAL A 29 1.20 2.37 -6.04
C VAL A 29 0.57 2.27 -4.67
N GLY A 30 1.31 1.80 -3.66
CA GLY A 30 0.83 1.71 -2.29
C GLY A 30 0.52 3.07 -1.64
N ILE A 31 1.20 4.15 -2.04
CA ILE A 31 0.86 5.51 -1.61
C ILE A 31 -0.38 6.01 -2.36
N LEU A 32 -0.51 5.71 -3.65
CA LEU A 32 -1.66 6.12 -4.45
C LEU A 32 -2.97 5.45 -3.99
N LYS A 33 -2.89 4.21 -3.50
CA LYS A 33 -4.03 3.45 -2.92
C LYS A 33 -4.46 3.95 -1.53
N LYS A 34 -3.73 4.87 -0.89
CA LYS A 34 -4.17 5.45 0.40
C LYS A 34 -5.18 6.55 0.15
N ASP A 35 -6.29 6.50 0.87
CA ASP A 35 -7.33 7.51 0.80
C ASP A 35 -6.90 8.77 1.58
N PRO A 36 -6.84 9.94 0.93
CA PRO A 36 -6.43 11.18 1.57
C PRO A 36 -7.43 11.62 2.64
N ASP A 37 -8.72 11.33 2.45
CA ASP A 37 -9.78 11.76 3.38
C ASP A 37 -9.74 10.93 4.67
N ALA A 38 -9.41 9.64 4.61
CA ALA A 38 -9.18 8.84 5.81
C ALA A 38 -8.00 9.36 6.66
N ILE A 39 -6.99 9.97 6.03
CA ILE A 39 -5.86 10.60 6.73
C ILE A 39 -6.30 11.94 7.35
N LYS A 40 -7.11 12.74 6.65
CA LYS A 40 -7.69 13.97 7.21
C LYS A 40 -8.56 13.68 8.42
N ASP A 41 -9.42 12.67 8.36
CA ASP A 41 -10.29 12.28 9.47
C ASP A 41 -9.48 11.89 10.72
N GLN A 42 -8.34 11.24 10.51
CA GLN A 42 -7.40 10.91 11.59
C GLN A 42 -6.72 12.15 12.18
N ILE A 43 -6.36 13.12 11.34
CA ILE A 43 -5.80 14.42 11.79
C ILE A 43 -6.86 15.17 12.60
N GLU A 44 -8.09 15.27 12.09
CA GLU A 44 -9.19 15.97 12.74
C GLU A 44 -9.55 15.33 14.09
N LYS A 45 -9.58 13.99 14.17
CA LYS A 45 -9.73 13.28 15.45
C LYS A 45 -8.62 13.63 16.44
N LEU A 46 -7.37 13.69 15.98
CA LEU A 46 -6.24 14.07 16.84
C LEU A 46 -6.28 15.56 17.24
N GLU A 47 -6.86 16.43 16.41
CA GLU A 47 -7.05 17.85 16.73
C GLU A 47 -8.17 18.09 17.72
N LYS A 48 -9.30 17.39 17.60
CA LYS A 48 -10.40 17.42 18.59
C LYS A 48 -9.90 17.01 19.98
N MET A 49 -9.11 15.92 20.05
CA MET A 49 -8.48 15.50 21.31
C MET A 49 -7.40 16.46 21.84
N LYS A 50 -6.85 17.33 20.99
CA LYS A 50 -5.92 18.39 21.42
C LYS A 50 -6.67 19.54 22.08
N ALA A 51 -7.88 19.84 21.61
CA ALA A 51 -8.74 20.86 22.19
C ALA A 51 -9.17 20.50 23.63
N ASP A 52 -9.32 19.20 23.93
CA ASP A 52 -9.67 18.68 25.25
C ASP A 52 -8.52 18.73 26.29
N GLY A 53 -7.36 19.30 25.94
CA GLY A 53 -6.43 19.86 26.93
C GLY A 53 -5.20 19.04 27.31
N ALA A 54 -4.97 17.83 26.79
CA ALA A 54 -3.73 17.09 27.06
C ALA A 54 -3.29 16.15 25.92
N LEU A 55 -2.54 16.69 24.95
CA LEU A 55 -1.93 15.87 23.90
C LEU A 55 -0.50 15.46 24.29
N ASP A 56 -0.30 14.17 24.53
CA ASP A 56 1.00 13.56 24.81
C ASP A 56 2.02 13.73 23.65
N LYS A 57 3.32 13.72 23.95
CA LYS A 57 4.41 13.89 22.96
C LYS A 57 4.31 12.85 21.82
N ALA A 58 3.90 11.62 22.14
CA ALA A 58 3.69 10.57 21.14
C ALA A 58 2.57 10.93 20.14
N ARG A 59 1.48 11.53 20.63
CA ARG A 59 0.34 11.95 19.79
C ARG A 59 0.70 13.15 18.90
N LYS A 60 1.51 14.09 19.40
CA LYS A 60 2.08 15.18 18.56
C LYS A 60 2.95 14.63 17.43
N HIS A 61 3.78 13.64 17.72
CA HIS A 61 4.61 13.00 16.70
C HIS A 61 3.77 12.25 15.65
N LYS A 62 2.72 11.54 16.09
CA LYS A 62 1.78 10.86 15.18
C LYS A 62 1.03 11.85 14.28
N LYS A 63 0.63 13.02 14.81
CA LYS A 63 0.03 14.10 14.01
C LYS A 63 0.97 14.54 12.89
N ARG A 64 2.24 14.80 13.22
CA ARG A 64 3.26 15.20 12.24
C ARG A 64 3.47 14.15 11.16
N GLN A 65 3.55 12.87 11.53
CA GLN A 65 3.67 11.77 10.56
C GLN A 65 2.46 11.67 9.62
N LEU A 66 1.25 11.90 10.14
CA LEU A 66 0.03 11.88 9.34
C LEU A 66 -0.04 13.09 8.40
N GLU A 67 0.36 14.28 8.85
CA GLU A 67 0.50 15.48 8.02
C GLU A 67 1.53 15.27 6.89
N ASP A 68 2.70 14.71 7.21
CA ASP A 68 3.74 14.39 6.23
C ASP A 68 3.24 13.38 5.19
N THR A 69 2.50 12.36 5.66
CA THR A 69 1.89 11.33 4.78
C THR A 69 0.79 11.95 3.91
N TYR A 70 -0.05 12.82 4.45
CA TYR A 70 -1.12 13.52 3.73
C TYR A 70 -0.55 14.40 2.61
N ASN A 71 0.47 15.21 2.92
CA ASN A 71 1.13 16.07 1.94
C ASN A 71 1.75 15.26 0.80
N LEU A 72 2.33 14.10 1.10
CA LEU A 72 2.89 13.20 0.08
C LEU A 72 1.80 12.61 -0.83
N VAL A 73 0.65 12.20 -0.26
CA VAL A 73 -0.49 11.67 -1.02
C VAL A 73 -1.10 12.75 -1.92
N VAL A 74 -1.33 13.95 -1.40
CA VAL A 74 -1.88 15.08 -2.17
C VAL A 74 -0.95 15.47 -3.32
N LYS A 75 0.36 15.56 -3.06
CA LYS A 75 1.35 15.87 -4.10
C LYS A 75 1.37 14.80 -5.19
N LYS A 76 1.34 13.52 -4.81
CA LYS A 76 1.27 12.39 -5.76
C LYS A 76 -0.02 12.39 -6.59
N ARG A 77 -1.18 12.74 -6.00
CA ARG A 77 -2.43 12.87 -6.76
C ARG A 77 -2.39 14.03 -7.74
N LYS A 78 -1.89 15.20 -7.35
CA LYS A 78 -1.71 16.35 -8.25
C LYS A 78 -0.78 16.03 -9.42
N GLU A 79 0.38 15.45 -9.14
CA GLU A 79 1.33 15.01 -10.19
C GLU A 79 0.73 13.93 -11.12
N TYR A 80 -0.15 13.08 -10.61
CA TYR A 80 -0.86 12.09 -11.42
C TYR A 80 -1.92 12.75 -12.31
N GLU A 81 -2.68 13.69 -11.75
CA GLU A 81 -3.70 14.45 -12.49
C GLU A 81 -3.09 15.33 -13.59
N GLU A 82 -1.97 15.99 -13.32
CA GLU A 82 -1.21 16.75 -14.34
C GLU A 82 -0.71 15.84 -15.46
N LYS A 83 -0.16 14.67 -15.13
CA LYS A 83 0.23 13.66 -16.13
C LYS A 83 -0.97 13.13 -16.92
N MET A 84 -2.17 13.11 -16.34
CA MET A 84 -3.39 12.69 -17.04
C MET A 84 -3.89 13.77 -18.00
N LYS A 85 -3.77 15.05 -17.64
CA LYS A 85 -4.09 16.17 -18.53
C LYS A 85 -3.10 16.27 -19.70
N GLU A 86 -1.83 15.97 -19.47
CA GLU A 86 -0.79 16.04 -20.49
C GLU A 86 -0.81 14.85 -21.47
N LYS A 87 -1.28 13.68 -21.05
CA LYS A 87 -1.27 12.46 -21.88
C LYS A 87 -2.56 12.14 -22.62
N GLY A 88 -3.70 12.74 -22.27
CA GLY A 88 -4.95 12.57 -23.02
C GLY A 88 -5.48 11.13 -23.14
N GLU A 89 -4.96 10.17 -22.36
CA GLU A 89 -5.34 8.77 -22.42
C GLU A 89 -6.04 8.33 -21.12
N GLN A 90 -7.23 7.77 -21.27
CA GLN A 90 -8.06 7.20 -20.21
C GLN A 90 -7.27 6.16 -19.40
N PRO A 91 -7.22 6.27 -18.05
CA PRO A 91 -6.39 5.37 -17.25
C PRO A 91 -7.05 4.00 -17.10
N VAL A 92 -6.62 3.03 -17.93
CA VAL A 92 -6.92 1.59 -17.79
C VAL A 92 -6.36 1.01 -16.47
N MET A 93 -5.51 1.75 -15.75
CA MET A 93 -4.76 1.28 -14.58
C MET A 93 -5.56 1.16 -13.27
N PHE A 94 -6.83 1.57 -13.23
CA PHE A 94 -7.68 1.36 -12.04
C PHE A 94 -8.62 0.14 -12.14
N ILE A 95 -8.86 -0.39 -13.35
CA ILE A 95 -9.83 -1.46 -13.58
C ILE A 95 -9.23 -2.85 -13.28
N LEU A 96 -7.93 -3.05 -13.49
CA LEU A 96 -7.29 -4.38 -13.42
C LEU A 96 -6.83 -4.84 -12.02
N ASP A 97 -7.02 -4.02 -10.98
CA ASP A 97 -6.66 -4.37 -9.60
C ASP A 97 -7.88 -4.56 -8.69
N HIS A 98 -9.05 -3.99 -9.00
CA HIS A 98 -10.25 -4.21 -8.19
C HIS A 98 -10.84 -5.62 -8.35
N GLN A 99 -10.56 -6.29 -9.48
CA GLN A 99 -10.95 -7.70 -9.68
C GLN A 99 -10.04 -8.71 -8.97
N ARG A 100 -8.80 -8.34 -8.62
CA ARG A 100 -7.83 -9.29 -8.02
C ARG A 100 -7.96 -9.39 -6.50
N ASP A 101 -8.31 -8.28 -5.85
CA ASP A 101 -8.49 -8.25 -4.39
C ASP A 101 -9.77 -9.02 -3.96
N GLY A 102 -10.83 -9.03 -4.78
CA GLY A 102 -12.01 -9.89 -4.56
C GLY A 102 -11.73 -11.40 -4.73
N LEU A 103 -10.81 -11.77 -5.62
CA LEU A 103 -10.49 -13.18 -5.89
C LEU A 103 -9.58 -13.84 -4.83
N GLN A 104 -8.81 -13.06 -4.06
CA GLN A 104 -8.05 -13.61 -2.91
C GLN A 104 -8.94 -13.80 -1.67
N GLN A 105 -9.91 -12.92 -1.44
CA GLN A 105 -10.85 -13.07 -0.34
C GLN A 105 -11.77 -14.29 -0.53
N THR A 106 -12.32 -14.48 -1.73
CA THR A 106 -13.17 -15.64 -2.04
C THR A 106 -12.46 -16.98 -1.87
N LYS A 107 -11.21 -17.10 -2.34
CA LYS A 107 -10.41 -18.33 -2.16
C LYS A 107 -10.09 -18.62 -0.69
N THR A 108 -9.81 -17.60 0.10
CA THR A 108 -9.53 -17.77 1.54
C THR A 108 -10.79 -18.06 2.36
N THR A 109 -11.96 -17.53 1.96
CA THR A 109 -13.24 -17.90 2.59
C THR A 109 -13.65 -19.33 2.24
N GLU A 110 -13.48 -19.77 1.00
CA GLU A 110 -13.84 -21.15 0.62
C GLU A 110 -12.97 -22.20 1.31
N LEU A 111 -11.65 -21.96 1.44
CA LEU A 111 -10.77 -22.85 2.21
C LEU A 111 -11.17 -22.92 3.69
N LYS A 112 -11.57 -21.78 4.28
CA LYS A 112 -12.07 -21.74 5.67
C LYS A 112 -13.39 -22.50 5.82
N THR A 113 -14.33 -22.34 4.89
CA THR A 113 -15.61 -23.06 4.90
C THR A 113 -15.44 -24.55 4.67
N LEU A 114 -14.54 -24.96 3.77
CA LEU A 114 -14.24 -26.37 3.51
C LEU A 114 -13.60 -27.04 4.75
N CYS A 115 -12.66 -26.36 5.40
CA CYS A 115 -12.04 -26.85 6.63
C CYS A 115 -13.06 -27.00 7.76
N LEU A 116 -13.99 -26.04 7.90
CA LEU A 116 -15.06 -26.10 8.89
C LEU A 116 -16.04 -27.26 8.62
N ARG A 117 -16.37 -27.54 7.35
CA ARG A 117 -17.19 -28.70 6.96
C ARG A 117 -16.52 -30.03 7.27
N ILE A 118 -15.23 -30.17 6.96
CA ILE A 118 -14.46 -31.38 7.25
C ILE A 118 -14.39 -31.63 8.77
N LEU A 119 -14.11 -30.59 9.57
CA LEU A 119 -14.15 -30.72 11.03
C LEU A 119 -15.54 -31.11 11.53
N PHE A 120 -16.61 -30.54 10.97
CA PHE A 120 -17.98 -30.85 11.39
C PHE A 120 -18.35 -32.31 11.09
N THR A 121 -17.87 -32.89 9.99
CA THR A 121 -18.10 -34.32 9.65
C THR A 121 -17.32 -35.30 10.52
N ILE A 122 -16.17 -34.89 11.08
CA ILE A 122 -15.33 -35.76 11.93
C ILE A 122 -15.78 -35.69 13.41
N THR A 123 -16.55 -34.66 13.78
CA THR A 123 -16.97 -34.39 15.17
C THR A 123 -18.44 -34.72 15.43
N GLN A 124 -19.14 -35.32 14.46
CA GLN A 124 -20.50 -35.86 14.65
C GLN A 124 -20.38 -37.38 14.87
N PRO A 125 -20.92 -37.94 15.97
CA PRO A 125 -20.85 -39.37 16.29
C PRO A 125 -21.69 -40.24 15.35
#